data_AF-A0A433RNT6-F1
#
_entry.id   AF-A0A433RNT6-F1
#
_cell.length_a   1.000
_cell.length_b   1.000
_cell.length_c   1.000
_cell.angle_alpha   90.00
_cell.angle_beta   90.00
_cell.angle_gamma   90.00
#
_symmetry.space_group_name_H-M   'P 1'
#
loop_
_entity.id
_entity.type
_entity.pdbx_description
1 polymer ?
#
loop_
_entity_poly.entity_id
_entity_poly.type
_entity_poly.pdbx_seq_one_letter_code
_entity_poly.pdbx_strand_id
1 'polypeptide(L)'
;IRVIAIIDYPKSRYGNWLSELKRKKGNITIVQFLESSNSTKMVEHYNKTIKNKQAEVLKTFDPLKKRQLEKQVEAAEHQLMKFLENESSYIYQYTYIYLQAKSLDELNALSDSVHNTLVKLQLKAMTPIKAMYQTFWSAMPILENLLGDYTYKQSNTEAASSMFPFDDAEILTINPRSDVEGVNKDTGSLIAIDYLDRKNTLNQNMVVIGTSGVGKTTYMVQKILRYFARGVKVFIIDPENEYTNIVEHLGGTVVHLSSNSSTKINPLEVFSEQVMDEGPVDLDMVLKDKIQRLLGFFQVLKQDITQVEKAILDAVLREVYRDAGILKYTSFLEIPSTAYPILSDVYEAIAALKARDADRYARIEDFHYILESYVNGSKTIFNGHTNINLQSDLLSFDLKSLQNEADVQGAAYLNTFSYLWDNITENTSENVKLFVDEFHFLTQNPDAASF
;
A
#
# COMPACT_ATOMS: atom_id res chain seq x y z
N ILE A 1 -0.23 -36.40 -21.79
CA ILE A 1 -0.01 -35.14 -22.54
C ILE A 1 -0.99 -35.10 -23.71
N ARG A 2 -1.56 -33.93 -24.02
CA ARG A 2 -2.41 -33.71 -25.20
C ARG A 2 -2.14 -32.34 -25.77
N VAL A 3 -2.10 -32.21 -27.09
CA VAL A 3 -1.90 -30.92 -27.76
C VAL A 3 -3.08 -30.62 -28.65
N ILE A 4 -3.60 -29.41 -28.54
CA ILE A 4 -4.73 -28.89 -29.28
C ILE A 4 -4.21 -27.75 -30.16
N ALA A 5 -4.47 -27.81 -31.46
CA ALA A 5 -4.19 -26.73 -32.39
C ALA A 5 -5.42 -25.83 -32.54
N ILE A 6 -5.23 -24.51 -32.58
CA ILE A 6 -6.28 -23.56 -32.91
C ILE A 6 -6.22 -23.26 -34.39
N ILE A 7 -7.32 -23.56 -35.10
CA ILE A 7 -7.42 -23.39 -36.56
C ILE A 7 -8.25 -22.17 -36.98
N ASP A 8 -9.06 -21.62 -36.07
CA ASP A 8 -9.82 -20.42 -36.34
C ASP A 8 -10.08 -19.62 -35.06
N TYR A 9 -10.30 -18.32 -35.24
CA TYR A 9 -10.38 -17.36 -34.16
C TYR A 9 -11.60 -16.43 -34.31
N PRO A 10 -12.09 -15.80 -33.22
CA PRO A 10 -13.23 -14.88 -33.27
C PRO A 10 -12.98 -13.66 -34.15
N LYS A 11 -14.05 -13.18 -34.80
CA LYS A 11 -14.05 -12.10 -35.81
C LYS A 11 -14.13 -10.68 -35.24
N SER A 12 -14.74 -10.47 -34.07
CA SER A 12 -14.76 -9.18 -33.37
C SER A 12 -14.14 -9.36 -32.00
N ARG A 13 -13.37 -8.37 -31.54
CA ARG A 13 -12.63 -8.47 -30.28
C ARG A 13 -12.61 -7.15 -29.54
N TYR A 14 -12.75 -7.28 -28.22
CA TYR A 14 -12.48 -6.27 -27.20
C TYR A 14 -11.20 -6.70 -26.46
N GLY A 15 -10.57 -5.81 -25.70
CA GLY A 15 -9.43 -6.18 -24.85
C GLY A 15 -9.78 -7.33 -23.89
N ASN A 16 -8.80 -8.16 -23.52
CA ASN A 16 -8.93 -9.22 -22.50
C ASN A 16 -9.88 -10.39 -22.81
N TRP A 17 -10.29 -10.58 -24.06
CA TRP A 17 -11.16 -11.70 -24.43
C TRP A 17 -10.51 -13.09 -24.20
N LEU A 18 -9.17 -13.20 -24.19
CA LEU A 18 -8.45 -14.48 -23.98
C LEU A 18 -8.22 -14.82 -22.49
N SER A 19 -8.56 -13.91 -21.57
CA SER A 19 -8.23 -14.02 -20.14
C SER A 19 -8.78 -15.27 -19.48
N GLU A 20 -9.97 -15.72 -19.86
CA GLU A 20 -10.58 -16.93 -19.28
C GLU A 20 -9.77 -18.20 -19.58
N LEU A 21 -9.11 -18.26 -20.75
CA LEU A 21 -8.22 -19.36 -21.09
C LEU A 21 -6.89 -19.25 -20.33
N LYS A 22 -6.34 -18.04 -20.19
CA LYS A 22 -5.08 -17.78 -19.49
C LYS A 22 -5.16 -18.07 -17.99
N ARG A 23 -6.28 -17.72 -17.35
CA ARG A 23 -6.54 -17.92 -15.92
C ARG A 23 -7.06 -19.33 -15.58
N LYS A 24 -7.17 -20.21 -16.59
CA LYS A 24 -7.69 -21.56 -16.40
C LYS A 24 -6.74 -22.37 -15.52
N LYS A 25 -7.26 -22.93 -14.43
CA LYS A 25 -6.49 -23.80 -13.53
C LYS A 25 -6.10 -25.10 -14.23
N GLY A 26 -4.85 -25.51 -14.08
CA GLY A 26 -4.30 -26.74 -14.64
C GLY A 26 -2.90 -26.53 -15.20
N ASN A 27 -2.23 -27.62 -15.59
CA ASN A 27 -0.94 -27.52 -16.27
C ASN A 27 -1.18 -27.36 -17.78
N ILE A 28 -1.35 -26.10 -18.17
CA ILE A 28 -1.71 -25.64 -19.51
C ILE A 28 -0.61 -24.70 -19.99
N THR A 29 -0.04 -24.98 -21.15
CA THR A 29 0.91 -24.09 -21.83
C THR A 29 0.31 -23.63 -23.14
N ILE A 30 0.29 -22.32 -23.37
CA ILE A 30 -0.16 -21.72 -24.63
C ILE A 30 1.08 -21.28 -25.40
N VAL A 31 1.28 -21.85 -26.58
CA VAL A 31 2.41 -21.53 -27.46
C VAL A 31 1.87 -20.79 -28.68
N GLN A 32 2.45 -19.61 -28.95
CA GLN A 32 2.05 -18.76 -30.06
C GLN A 32 3.25 -18.49 -30.97
N PHE A 33 3.06 -18.68 -32.27
CA PHE A 33 3.99 -18.21 -33.29
C PHE A 33 3.36 -17.02 -34.00
N LEU A 34 4.16 -15.97 -34.21
CA LEU A 34 3.76 -14.77 -34.92
C LEU A 34 4.80 -14.53 -36.02
N GLU A 35 4.38 -14.72 -37.27
CA GLU A 35 5.26 -14.54 -38.43
C GLU A 35 4.77 -13.37 -39.28
N SER A 36 5.71 -12.56 -39.78
CA SER A 36 5.41 -11.49 -40.73
C SER A 36 4.78 -12.09 -42.00
N SER A 37 3.66 -11.52 -42.44
CA SER A 37 3.16 -11.82 -43.78
C SER A 37 3.91 -10.96 -44.83
N ASN A 38 4.28 -11.58 -45.94
CA ASN A 38 4.86 -10.86 -47.07
C ASN A 38 3.74 -10.09 -47.81
N SER A 39 3.76 -8.76 -47.72
CA SER A 39 2.76 -7.86 -48.31
C SER A 39 2.62 -8.06 -49.82
N THR A 40 3.69 -8.40 -50.53
CA THR A 40 3.68 -8.59 -51.99
C THR A 40 2.83 -9.80 -52.42
N LYS A 41 2.97 -10.94 -51.72
CA LYS A 41 2.14 -12.14 -52.00
C LYS A 41 0.66 -11.89 -51.72
N MET A 42 0.34 -11.02 -50.76
CA MET A 42 -1.04 -10.70 -50.39
C MET A 42 -1.72 -9.79 -51.41
N VAL A 43 -1.01 -8.78 -51.90
CA VAL A 43 -1.49 -7.91 -52.99
C VAL A 43 -1.83 -8.76 -54.22
N GLU A 44 -0.96 -9.72 -54.58
CA GLU A 44 -1.23 -10.64 -55.69
C GLU A 44 -2.44 -11.56 -55.44
N HIS A 45 -2.56 -12.11 -54.22
CA HIS A 45 -3.67 -12.98 -53.85
C HIS A 45 -5.03 -12.25 -53.92
N TYR A 46 -5.13 -11.06 -53.32
CA TYR A 46 -6.37 -10.28 -53.33
C TYR A 46 -6.70 -9.76 -54.74
N ASN A 47 -5.71 -9.30 -55.50
CA ASN A 47 -5.91 -8.91 -56.91
C ASN A 47 -6.46 -10.08 -57.75
N LYS A 48 -5.90 -11.29 -57.59
CA LYS A 48 -6.41 -12.49 -58.27
C LYS A 48 -7.82 -12.86 -57.81
N THR A 49 -8.10 -12.76 -56.51
CA THR A 49 -9.41 -13.06 -55.92
C THR A 49 -10.48 -12.10 -56.42
N ILE A 50 -10.19 -10.78 -56.45
CA ILE A 50 -11.09 -9.75 -56.99
C ILE A 50 -11.40 -10.04 -58.46
N LYS A 51 -10.38 -10.29 -59.29
CA LYS A 51 -10.57 -10.63 -60.71
C LYS A 51 -11.46 -11.86 -60.91
N ASN A 52 -11.20 -12.92 -60.15
CA ASN A 52 -12.00 -14.16 -60.23
C ASN A 52 -13.45 -13.93 -59.79
N LYS A 53 -13.66 -13.21 -58.67
CA LYS A 53 -14.99 -12.96 -58.10
C LYS A 53 -15.79 -11.98 -58.95
N GLN A 54 -15.17 -10.93 -59.50
CA GLN A 54 -15.80 -10.04 -60.48
C GLN A 54 -16.21 -10.81 -61.74
N ALA A 55 -15.39 -11.75 -62.22
CA ALA A 55 -15.76 -12.62 -63.32
C ALA A 55 -16.94 -13.57 -62.98
N GLU A 56 -17.02 -14.07 -61.74
CA GLU A 56 -18.18 -14.84 -61.25
C GLU A 56 -19.45 -13.98 -61.14
N VAL A 57 -19.34 -12.73 -60.69
CA VAL A 57 -20.46 -11.76 -60.62
C VAL A 57 -21.05 -11.53 -62.01
N LEU A 58 -20.21 -11.35 -63.03
CA LEU A 58 -20.65 -11.17 -64.42
C LEU A 58 -21.36 -12.41 -65.00
N LYS A 59 -21.01 -13.60 -64.52
CA LYS A 59 -21.59 -14.88 -64.98
C LYS A 59 -22.83 -15.32 -64.18
N THR A 60 -23.15 -14.65 -63.07
CA THR A 60 -24.24 -15.04 -62.17
C THR A 60 -25.48 -14.19 -62.43
N PHE A 61 -26.59 -14.84 -62.81
CA PHE A 61 -27.86 -14.17 -63.10
C PHE A 61 -28.83 -14.12 -61.90
N ASP A 62 -28.61 -14.94 -60.87
CA ASP A 62 -29.41 -14.92 -59.64
C ASP A 62 -29.12 -13.64 -58.80
N PRO A 63 -30.12 -12.76 -58.56
CA PRO A 63 -29.93 -11.51 -57.82
C PRO A 63 -29.37 -11.68 -56.40
N LEU A 64 -29.75 -12.73 -55.67
CA LEU A 64 -29.32 -12.92 -54.27
C LEU A 64 -27.85 -13.37 -54.21
N LYS A 65 -27.51 -14.36 -55.03
CA LYS A 65 -26.13 -14.85 -55.14
C LYS A 65 -25.20 -13.79 -55.71
N LYS A 66 -25.68 -12.97 -56.66
CA LYS A 66 -24.94 -11.83 -57.20
C LYS A 66 -24.60 -10.80 -56.12
N ARG A 67 -25.58 -10.37 -55.30
CA ARG A 67 -25.34 -9.46 -54.17
C ARG A 67 -24.37 -10.03 -53.12
N GLN A 68 -24.41 -11.34 -52.87
CA GLN A 68 -23.45 -11.99 -51.96
C GLN A 68 -22.02 -11.96 -52.51
N LEU A 69 -21.85 -12.19 -53.82
CA LEU A 69 -20.56 -12.11 -54.48
C LEU A 69 -20.05 -10.67 -54.54
N GLU A 70 -20.91 -9.67 -54.80
CA GLU A 70 -20.55 -8.24 -54.76
C GLU A 70 -20.04 -7.83 -53.37
N LYS A 71 -20.68 -8.27 -52.28
CA LYS A 71 -20.16 -8.05 -50.92
C LYS A 71 -18.81 -8.71 -50.67
N GLN A 72 -18.55 -9.87 -51.27
CA GLN A 72 -17.23 -10.52 -51.17
C GLN A 72 -16.15 -9.75 -51.94
N VAL A 73 -16.49 -9.15 -53.09
CA VAL A 73 -15.60 -8.28 -53.86
C VAL A 73 -15.28 -7.01 -53.07
N GLU A 74 -16.30 -6.32 -52.56
CA GLU A 74 -16.15 -5.11 -51.75
C GLU A 74 -15.27 -5.36 -50.51
N ALA A 75 -15.49 -6.48 -49.82
CA ALA A 75 -14.64 -6.89 -48.71
C ALA A 75 -13.19 -7.12 -49.14
N ALA A 76 -12.95 -7.77 -50.29
CA ALA A 76 -11.61 -8.00 -50.80
C ALA A 76 -10.91 -6.72 -51.27
N GLU A 77 -11.63 -5.78 -51.87
CA GLU A 77 -11.13 -4.46 -52.29
C GLU A 77 -10.74 -3.61 -51.08
N HIS A 78 -11.57 -3.58 -50.04
CA HIS A 78 -11.25 -2.92 -48.78
C HIS A 78 -9.99 -3.50 -48.12
N GLN A 79 -9.80 -4.83 -48.18
CA GLN A 79 -8.55 -5.43 -47.70
C GLN A 79 -7.35 -5.03 -48.57
N LEU A 80 -7.49 -5.02 -49.90
CA LEU A 80 -6.42 -4.62 -50.81
C LEU A 80 -5.97 -3.18 -50.59
N MET A 81 -6.90 -2.23 -50.36
CA MET A 81 -6.55 -0.84 -50.05
C MET A 81 -5.71 -0.74 -48.78
N LYS A 82 -6.09 -1.46 -47.72
CA LYS A 82 -5.29 -1.54 -46.48
C LYS A 82 -3.86 -2.05 -46.68
N PHE A 83 -3.64 -2.97 -47.64
CA PHE A 83 -2.29 -3.43 -48.01
C PHE A 83 -1.48 -2.37 -48.75
N LEU A 84 -2.13 -1.56 -49.59
CA LEU A 84 -1.46 -0.50 -50.36
C LEU A 84 -1.14 0.72 -49.49
N GLU A 85 -1.96 1.01 -48.48
CA GLU A 85 -1.82 2.15 -47.57
C GLU A 85 -0.83 1.91 -46.42
N ASN A 86 -0.28 0.70 -46.27
CA ASN A 86 0.65 0.30 -45.19
C ASN A 86 0.13 0.51 -43.75
N GLU A 87 -1.18 0.75 -43.55
CA GLU A 87 -1.76 1.05 -42.24
C GLU A 87 -1.86 -0.17 -41.30
N SER A 88 -1.75 -1.40 -41.84
CA SER A 88 -1.72 -2.60 -41.01
C SER A 88 -0.86 -3.70 -41.65
N SER A 89 0.22 -4.08 -40.97
CA SER A 89 0.90 -5.34 -41.27
C SER A 89 -0.01 -6.49 -40.87
N TYR A 90 -0.14 -7.49 -41.73
CA TYR A 90 -0.76 -8.76 -41.39
C TYR A 90 0.32 -9.69 -40.86
N ILE A 91 -0.05 -10.50 -39.88
CA ILE A 91 0.78 -11.57 -39.36
C ILE A 91 0.09 -12.91 -39.54
N TYR A 92 0.89 -13.96 -39.73
CA TYR A 92 0.43 -15.32 -39.55
C TYR A 92 0.54 -15.66 -38.08
N GLN A 93 -0.61 -15.94 -37.47
CA GLN A 93 -0.69 -16.39 -36.08
C GLN A 93 -0.97 -17.90 -36.05
N TYR A 94 -0.28 -18.57 -35.15
CA TYR A 94 -0.45 -20.00 -34.87
C TYR A 94 -0.56 -20.14 -33.35
N THR A 95 -1.55 -20.88 -32.85
CA THR A 95 -1.71 -21.11 -31.41
C THR A 95 -1.85 -22.61 -31.15
N TYR A 96 -1.00 -23.11 -30.27
CA TYR A 96 -1.03 -24.47 -29.76
C TYR A 96 -1.28 -24.44 -28.25
N ILE A 97 -2.14 -25.34 -27.77
CA ILE A 97 -2.44 -25.49 -26.35
C ILE A 97 -1.95 -26.88 -25.94
N TYR A 98 -0.97 -26.87 -25.06
CA TYR A 98 -0.28 -28.06 -24.59
C TYR A 98 -0.72 -28.38 -23.16
N LEU A 99 -1.28 -29.57 -22.97
CA LEU A 99 -1.91 -30.02 -21.73
C LEU A 99 -1.12 -31.16 -21.10
N GLN A 100 -0.86 -31.04 -19.79
CA GLN A 100 -0.21 -32.07 -18.99
C GLN A 100 -1.07 -32.43 -17.76
N ALA A 101 -1.04 -33.71 -17.40
CA ALA A 101 -1.71 -34.24 -16.21
C ALA A 101 -0.99 -35.53 -15.76
N LYS A 102 -1.21 -35.97 -14.52
CA LYS A 102 -0.53 -37.15 -13.95
C LYS A 102 -1.20 -38.46 -14.36
N SER A 103 -2.49 -38.43 -14.69
CA SER A 103 -3.26 -39.59 -15.17
C SER A 103 -4.03 -39.29 -16.46
N LEU A 104 -4.50 -40.34 -17.13
CA LEU A 104 -5.33 -40.21 -18.33
C LEU A 104 -6.69 -39.58 -18.01
N ASP A 105 -7.29 -39.92 -16.86
CA ASP A 105 -8.57 -39.39 -16.42
C ASP A 105 -8.49 -37.89 -16.13
N GLU A 106 -7.43 -37.46 -15.42
CA GLU A 106 -7.15 -36.03 -15.20
C GLU A 106 -6.91 -35.29 -16.53
N LEU A 107 -6.20 -35.92 -17.47
CA LEU A 107 -5.94 -35.33 -18.79
C LEU A 107 -7.23 -35.14 -19.59
N ASN A 108 -8.15 -36.11 -19.52
CA ASN A 108 -9.45 -36.03 -20.19
C ASN A 108 -10.30 -34.92 -19.57
N ALA A 109 -10.39 -34.87 -18.23
CA ALA A 109 -11.12 -33.81 -17.53
C ALA A 109 -10.55 -32.41 -17.83
N LEU A 110 -9.23 -32.25 -17.85
CA LEU A 110 -8.57 -31.00 -18.23
C LEU A 110 -8.84 -30.63 -19.69
N SER A 111 -8.77 -31.60 -20.59
CA SER A 111 -9.05 -31.42 -22.03
C SER A 111 -10.48 -30.94 -22.27
N ASP A 112 -11.47 -31.55 -21.60
CA ASP A 112 -12.88 -31.18 -21.74
C ASP A 112 -13.13 -29.78 -21.16
N SER A 113 -12.53 -29.49 -20.00
CA SER A 113 -12.61 -28.18 -19.36
C SER A 113 -12.01 -27.07 -20.23
N VAL A 114 -10.87 -27.32 -20.88
CA VAL A 114 -10.24 -26.40 -21.83
C VAL A 114 -11.09 -26.26 -23.09
N HIS A 115 -11.59 -27.37 -23.64
CA HIS A 115 -12.44 -27.34 -24.83
C HIS A 115 -13.69 -26.48 -24.63
N ASN A 116 -14.36 -26.61 -23.48
CA ASN A 116 -15.52 -25.78 -23.12
C ASN A 116 -15.17 -24.28 -23.10
N THR A 117 -14.01 -23.91 -22.57
CA THR A 117 -13.54 -22.52 -22.59
C THR A 117 -13.24 -22.05 -24.02
N LEU A 118 -12.60 -22.88 -24.85
CA LEU A 118 -12.34 -22.54 -26.25
C LEU A 118 -13.63 -22.29 -27.03
N VAL A 119 -14.65 -23.13 -26.83
CA VAL A 119 -15.97 -22.95 -27.46
C VAL A 119 -16.62 -21.63 -27.02
N LYS A 120 -16.59 -21.31 -25.72
CA LYS A 120 -17.10 -20.04 -25.18
C LYS A 120 -16.39 -18.82 -25.78
N LEU A 121 -15.07 -18.93 -25.99
CA LEU A 121 -14.25 -17.90 -26.64
C LEU A 121 -14.35 -17.89 -28.17
N GLN A 122 -15.19 -18.75 -28.75
CA GLN A 122 -15.35 -18.92 -30.20
C GLN A 122 -14.02 -19.27 -30.92
N LEU A 123 -13.12 -19.94 -30.21
CA LEU A 123 -11.89 -20.51 -30.76
C LEU A 123 -12.18 -21.89 -31.33
N LYS A 124 -11.80 -22.10 -32.60
CA LYS A 124 -11.97 -23.41 -33.23
C LYS A 124 -10.77 -24.28 -32.93
N ALA A 125 -10.95 -25.19 -31.97
CA ALA A 125 -9.97 -26.17 -31.56
C ALA A 125 -9.99 -27.41 -32.47
N MET A 126 -8.81 -27.95 -32.77
CA MET A 126 -8.62 -29.21 -33.49
C MET A 126 -7.54 -30.04 -32.80
N THR A 127 -7.81 -31.33 -32.59
CA THR A 127 -6.77 -32.28 -32.15
C THR A 127 -6.21 -33.00 -33.38
N PRO A 128 -4.93 -32.80 -33.75
CA PRO A 128 -4.38 -33.41 -34.97
C PRO A 128 -4.03 -34.89 -34.77
N ILE A 129 -5.04 -35.77 -34.79
CA ILE A 129 -4.89 -37.21 -34.51
C ILE A 129 -3.84 -37.89 -35.43
N LYS A 130 -3.75 -37.48 -36.69
CA LYS A 130 -2.80 -38.03 -37.67
C LYS A 130 -1.41 -37.39 -37.64
N ALA A 131 -1.23 -36.31 -36.88
CA ALA A 131 0.00 -35.52 -36.84
C ALA A 131 0.43 -35.24 -35.38
N MET A 132 0.15 -36.17 -34.46
CA MET A 132 0.40 -35.96 -33.02
C MET A 132 1.88 -35.69 -32.72
N TYR A 133 2.79 -36.36 -33.42
CA TYR A 133 4.24 -36.14 -33.29
C TYR A 133 4.62 -34.71 -33.67
N GLN A 134 4.16 -34.24 -34.84
CA GLN A 134 4.41 -32.89 -35.32
C GLN A 134 3.79 -31.86 -34.37
N THR A 135 2.56 -32.12 -33.91
CA THR A 135 1.85 -31.22 -32.97
C THR A 135 2.58 -31.08 -31.65
N PHE A 136 3.15 -32.18 -31.13
CA PHE A 136 3.90 -32.17 -29.89
C PHE A 136 5.13 -31.26 -30.00
N TRP A 137 5.94 -31.42 -31.06
CA TRP A 137 7.13 -30.61 -31.27
C TRP A 137 6.81 -29.16 -31.60
N SER A 138 5.74 -28.90 -32.36
CA SER A 138 5.26 -27.53 -32.59
C SER A 138 4.86 -26.79 -31.32
N ALA A 139 4.46 -27.50 -30.27
CA ALA A 139 4.09 -26.90 -29.00
C ALA A 139 5.24 -26.84 -27.98
N MET A 140 6.46 -27.23 -28.37
CA MET A 140 7.65 -27.06 -27.54
C MET A 140 8.27 -25.67 -27.76
N PRO A 141 8.92 -25.08 -26.75
CA PRO A 141 9.57 -23.77 -26.86
C PRO A 141 10.93 -23.86 -27.58
N ILE A 142 10.98 -24.55 -28.71
CA ILE A 142 12.19 -24.77 -29.52
C ILE A 142 12.16 -24.00 -30.86
N LEU A 143 11.16 -23.13 -31.04
CA LEU A 143 10.98 -22.28 -32.23
C LEU A 143 10.78 -23.06 -33.54
N GLU A 144 10.31 -24.30 -33.50
CA GLU A 144 9.97 -25.10 -34.68
C GLU A 144 8.46 -25.28 -34.79
N ASN A 145 7.87 -24.92 -35.94
CA ASN A 145 6.44 -25.11 -36.21
C ASN A 145 6.23 -26.09 -37.38
N LEU A 146 6.14 -27.39 -37.06
CA LEU A 146 5.96 -28.48 -38.04
C LEU A 146 4.54 -28.57 -38.64
N LEU A 147 3.61 -27.72 -38.19
CA LEU A 147 2.21 -27.71 -38.61
C LEU A 147 1.78 -26.35 -39.18
N GLY A 148 2.73 -25.48 -39.51
CA GLY A 148 2.45 -24.13 -40.00
C GLY A 148 1.46 -24.11 -41.17
N ASP A 149 1.72 -24.93 -42.20
CA ASP A 149 0.89 -24.99 -43.42
C ASP A 149 -0.59 -25.34 -43.18
N TYR A 150 -0.90 -25.97 -42.03
CA TYR A 150 -2.26 -26.43 -41.72
C TYR A 150 -2.98 -25.57 -40.68
N THR A 151 -2.24 -24.75 -39.93
CA THR A 151 -2.76 -24.04 -38.74
C THR A 151 -2.64 -22.53 -38.82
N TYR A 152 -2.01 -22.01 -39.89
CA TYR A 152 -1.87 -20.56 -40.06
C TYR A 152 -3.24 -19.88 -40.12
N LYS A 153 -3.36 -18.79 -39.37
CA LYS A 153 -4.43 -17.82 -39.57
C LYS A 153 -3.84 -16.44 -39.79
N GLN A 154 -4.36 -15.74 -40.79
CA GLN A 154 -4.03 -14.35 -41.00
C GLN A 154 -4.81 -13.48 -40.01
N SER A 155 -4.10 -12.57 -39.34
CA SER A 155 -4.66 -11.57 -38.44
C SER A 155 -3.97 -10.22 -38.66
N ASN A 156 -4.69 -9.12 -38.46
CA ASN A 156 -4.04 -7.81 -38.41
C ASN A 156 -3.28 -7.68 -37.09
N THR A 157 -2.28 -6.79 -37.05
CA THR A 157 -1.46 -6.58 -35.84
C THR A 157 -2.27 -6.18 -34.61
N GLU A 158 -3.39 -5.46 -34.78
CA GLU A 158 -4.30 -5.09 -33.69
C GLU A 158 -5.04 -6.29 -33.08
N ALA A 159 -5.61 -7.18 -33.90
CA ALA A 159 -6.27 -8.38 -33.36
C ALA A 159 -5.25 -9.35 -32.76
N ALA A 160 -4.03 -9.40 -33.29
CA ALA A 160 -2.95 -10.16 -32.70
C ALA A 160 -2.49 -9.60 -31.35
N SER A 161 -2.40 -8.27 -31.20
CA SER A 161 -1.99 -7.64 -29.94
C SER A 161 -2.96 -7.97 -28.79
N SER A 162 -4.25 -8.12 -29.09
CA SER A 162 -5.26 -8.56 -28.11
C SER A 162 -5.04 -9.96 -27.51
N MET A 163 -4.12 -10.76 -28.09
CA MET A 163 -3.80 -12.10 -27.61
C MET A 163 -2.67 -12.12 -26.58
N PHE A 164 -1.90 -11.03 -26.45
CA PHE A 164 -0.77 -10.95 -25.54
C PHE A 164 -1.18 -11.21 -24.08
N PRO A 165 -0.37 -11.94 -23.29
CA PRO A 165 -0.71 -12.40 -21.94
C PRO A 165 -0.61 -11.35 -20.83
N PHE A 166 -0.66 -10.06 -21.15
CA PHE A 166 -0.53 -8.98 -20.18
C PHE A 166 -1.86 -8.25 -20.02
N ASP A 167 -2.83 -8.92 -19.37
CA ASP A 167 -4.19 -8.40 -19.19
C ASP A 167 -4.45 -7.78 -17.81
N ASP A 168 -3.57 -8.01 -16.83
CA ASP A 168 -3.67 -7.46 -15.48
C ASP A 168 -2.38 -6.74 -15.06
N ALA A 169 -2.54 -5.63 -14.33
CA ALA A 169 -1.47 -5.01 -13.58
C ALA A 169 -1.39 -5.65 -12.19
N GLU A 170 -0.46 -6.58 -12.00
CA GLU A 170 -0.22 -7.18 -10.68
C GLU A 170 0.78 -6.33 -9.89
N ILE A 171 0.46 -6.06 -8.62
CA ILE A 171 1.40 -5.48 -7.67
C ILE A 171 2.26 -6.61 -7.11
N LEU A 172 3.28 -6.99 -7.88
CA LEU A 172 4.15 -8.11 -7.57
C LEU A 172 5.63 -7.69 -7.64
N THR A 173 6.15 -7.26 -6.50
CA THR A 173 7.59 -7.07 -6.31
C THR A 173 8.08 -8.16 -5.38
N ILE A 174 8.72 -9.22 -5.90
CA ILE A 174 9.31 -10.28 -5.07
C ILE A 174 10.81 -10.04 -4.93
N ASN A 175 11.23 -9.67 -3.72
CA ASN A 175 12.62 -9.63 -3.29
C ASN A 175 12.70 -9.89 -1.76
N PRO A 176 13.88 -10.07 -1.16
CA PRO A 176 14.00 -10.36 0.28
C PRO A 176 13.40 -9.31 1.23
N ARG A 177 13.20 -8.08 0.76
CA ARG A 177 12.64 -6.95 1.52
C ARG A 177 11.13 -6.79 1.33
N SER A 178 10.55 -7.51 0.37
CA SER A 178 9.13 -7.40 0.04
C SER A 178 8.23 -7.92 1.14
N ASP A 179 7.13 -7.22 1.34
CA ASP A 179 6.03 -7.62 2.21
C ASP A 179 4.92 -8.28 1.39
N VAL A 180 4.50 -9.48 1.82
CA VAL A 180 3.37 -10.17 1.21
C VAL A 180 2.08 -9.66 1.84
N GLU A 181 1.33 -8.82 1.13
CA GLU A 181 0.08 -8.24 1.64
C GLU A 181 -1.11 -9.20 1.53
N GLY A 182 -1.00 -10.19 0.66
CA GLY A 182 -2.04 -11.21 0.51
C GLY A 182 -2.04 -11.80 -0.88
N VAL A 183 -3.23 -12.10 -1.37
CA VAL A 183 -3.45 -12.67 -2.70
C VAL A 183 -4.52 -11.89 -3.43
N ASN A 184 -4.32 -11.69 -4.73
CA ASN A 184 -5.35 -11.18 -5.61
C ASN A 184 -6.48 -12.21 -5.67
N LYS A 185 -7.72 -11.80 -5.37
CA LYS A 185 -8.87 -12.71 -5.30
C LYS A 185 -9.31 -13.23 -6.67
N ASP A 186 -9.01 -12.49 -7.74
CA ASP A 186 -9.40 -12.84 -9.10
C ASP A 186 -8.36 -13.75 -9.77
N THR A 187 -7.07 -13.43 -9.62
CA THR A 187 -5.98 -14.19 -10.25
C THR A 187 -5.40 -15.29 -9.35
N GLY A 188 -5.50 -15.15 -8.03
CA GLY A 188 -4.84 -16.00 -7.06
C GLY A 188 -3.34 -15.72 -6.91
N SER A 189 -2.80 -14.74 -7.64
CA SER A 189 -1.40 -14.32 -7.54
C SER A 189 -1.12 -13.64 -6.22
N LEU A 190 0.14 -13.70 -5.79
CA LEU A 190 0.60 -12.99 -4.60
C LEU A 190 0.54 -11.48 -4.82
N ILE A 191 0.18 -10.74 -3.78
CA ILE A 191 0.37 -9.30 -3.72
C ILE A 191 1.59 -9.06 -2.84
N ALA A 192 2.66 -8.54 -3.44
CA ALA A 192 3.92 -8.30 -2.74
C ALA A 192 4.46 -6.90 -3.07
N ILE A 193 4.81 -6.15 -2.04
CA ILE A 193 5.24 -4.76 -2.14
C ILE A 193 6.59 -4.59 -1.44
N ASP A 194 7.58 -4.00 -2.12
CA ASP A 194 8.79 -3.49 -1.48
C ASP A 194 8.54 -2.02 -1.09
N TYR A 195 8.16 -1.78 0.17
CA TYR A 195 7.92 -0.42 0.69
C TYR A 195 9.18 0.45 0.76
N LEU A 196 10.37 -0.13 0.53
CA LEU A 196 11.63 0.61 0.45
C LEU A 196 11.97 1.03 -0.99
N ASP A 197 11.20 0.56 -1.99
CA ASP A 197 11.41 0.93 -3.37
C ASP A 197 10.83 2.33 -3.65
N ARG A 198 11.69 3.34 -3.54
CA ARG A 198 11.36 4.76 -3.79
C ARG A 198 10.86 5.06 -5.21
N LYS A 199 11.02 4.13 -6.16
CA LYS A 199 10.47 4.31 -7.52
C LYS A 199 8.96 4.06 -7.55
N ASN A 200 8.50 3.10 -6.75
CA ASN A 200 7.12 2.63 -6.75
C ASN A 200 6.34 3.06 -5.50
N THR A 201 7.03 3.42 -4.42
CA THR A 201 6.43 3.86 -3.15
C THR A 201 6.96 5.23 -2.76
N LEU A 202 6.03 6.17 -2.50
CA LEU A 202 6.39 7.56 -2.14
C LEU A 202 6.94 7.65 -0.72
N ASN A 203 6.32 6.92 0.21
CA ASN A 203 6.73 6.83 1.60
C ASN A 203 6.34 5.46 2.15
N GLN A 204 6.81 5.18 3.37
CA GLN A 204 6.57 3.93 4.08
C GLN A 204 5.38 4.00 5.05
N ASN A 205 4.64 5.10 5.02
CA ASN A 205 3.53 5.33 5.95
C ASN A 205 2.33 4.51 5.51
N MET A 206 1.57 4.00 6.48
CA MET A 206 0.44 3.12 6.22
C MET A 206 -0.74 3.52 7.10
N VAL A 207 -1.92 3.56 6.48
CA VAL A 207 -3.19 3.80 7.17
C VAL A 207 -4.04 2.56 6.99
N VAL A 208 -4.41 1.91 8.10
CA VAL A 208 -5.23 0.69 8.11
C VAL A 208 -6.62 1.06 8.61
N ILE A 209 -7.62 1.03 7.73
CA ILE A 209 -9.00 1.38 8.05
C ILE A 209 -9.88 0.14 7.90
N GLY A 210 -10.76 -0.08 8.87
CA GLY A 210 -11.69 -1.19 8.88
C GLY A 210 -12.69 -1.06 10.02
N THR A 211 -13.87 -1.65 9.85
CA THR A 211 -14.86 -1.75 10.94
C THR A 211 -14.35 -2.66 12.06
N SER A 212 -14.95 -2.59 13.25
CA SER A 212 -14.59 -3.51 14.34
C SER A 212 -14.81 -4.97 13.92
N GLY A 213 -13.89 -5.86 14.31
CA GLY A 213 -13.96 -7.30 14.01
C GLY A 213 -13.55 -7.72 12.59
N VAL A 214 -13.17 -6.80 11.69
CA VAL A 214 -12.76 -7.15 10.31
C VAL A 214 -11.34 -7.73 10.20
N GLY A 215 -10.57 -7.71 11.29
CA GLY A 215 -9.21 -8.22 11.35
C GLY A 215 -8.10 -7.16 11.30
N LYS A 216 -8.38 -5.90 11.71
CA LYS A 216 -7.37 -4.82 11.80
C LYS A 216 -6.19 -5.23 12.69
N THR A 217 -6.47 -5.62 13.93
CA THR A 217 -5.46 -6.07 14.90
C THR A 217 -4.67 -7.25 14.39
N THR A 218 -5.32 -8.24 13.76
CA THR A 218 -4.65 -9.40 13.14
C THR A 218 -3.65 -8.97 12.06
N TYR A 219 -4.03 -8.02 11.21
CA TYR A 219 -3.15 -7.47 10.17
C TYR A 219 -1.98 -6.68 10.77
N MET A 220 -2.22 -5.85 11.79
CA MET A 220 -1.18 -5.10 12.50
C MET A 220 -0.20 -6.02 13.22
N VAL A 221 -0.69 -7.03 13.94
CA VAL A 221 0.12 -8.07 14.58
C VAL A 221 1.01 -8.79 13.56
N GLN A 222 0.45 -9.18 12.41
CA GLN A 222 1.24 -9.81 11.34
C GLN A 222 2.37 -8.91 10.85
N LYS A 223 2.12 -7.60 10.72
CA LYS A 223 3.13 -6.60 10.34
C LYS A 223 4.20 -6.43 11.41
N ILE A 224 3.81 -6.28 12.68
CA ILE A 224 4.73 -6.18 13.83
C ILE A 224 5.67 -7.39 13.86
N LEU A 225 5.13 -8.60 13.76
CA LEU A 225 5.93 -9.83 13.74
C LEU A 225 6.94 -9.86 12.61
N ARG A 226 6.56 -9.43 11.40
CA ARG A 226 7.46 -9.39 10.24
C ARG A 226 8.60 -8.39 10.42
N TYR A 227 8.30 -7.20 10.93
CA TYR A 227 9.33 -6.19 11.15
C TYR A 227 10.28 -6.60 12.28
N PHE A 228 9.73 -7.09 13.39
CA PHE A 228 10.52 -7.59 14.50
C PHE A 228 11.43 -8.75 14.08
N ALA A 229 10.93 -9.70 13.28
CA ALA A 229 11.73 -10.79 12.74
C ALA A 229 12.86 -10.34 11.80
N ARG A 230 12.77 -9.14 11.23
CA ARG A 230 13.82 -8.51 10.40
C ARG A 230 14.81 -7.68 11.23
N GLY A 231 14.69 -7.65 12.55
CA GLY A 231 15.51 -6.82 13.44
C GLY A 231 15.18 -5.33 13.33
N VAL A 232 13.96 -4.98 12.93
CA VAL A 232 13.47 -3.60 12.91
C VAL A 232 12.91 -3.28 14.28
N LYS A 233 13.26 -2.11 14.84
CA LYS A 233 12.74 -1.65 16.12
C LYS A 233 11.28 -1.24 15.97
N VAL A 234 10.43 -1.69 16.89
CA VAL A 234 8.98 -1.49 16.83
C VAL A 234 8.48 -0.86 18.12
N PHE A 235 7.78 0.26 17.98
CA PHE A 235 7.04 0.92 19.05
C PHE A 235 5.54 0.82 18.78
N ILE A 236 4.76 0.51 19.79
CA ILE A 236 3.30 0.36 19.71
C ILE A 236 2.64 1.26 20.76
N ILE A 237 1.67 2.07 20.34
CA ILE A 237 0.76 2.78 21.26
C ILE A 237 -0.54 1.97 21.33
N ASP A 238 -0.85 1.41 22.49
CA ASP A 238 -1.91 0.44 22.70
C ASP A 238 -2.93 0.93 23.76
N PRO A 239 -4.01 1.61 23.34
CA PRO A 239 -5.01 2.12 24.26
C PRO A 239 -5.96 1.04 24.82
N GLU A 240 -6.09 -0.12 24.16
CA GLU A 240 -7.05 -1.17 24.53
C GLU A 240 -6.40 -2.43 25.15
N ASN A 241 -5.07 -2.46 25.22
CA ASN A 241 -4.26 -3.59 25.67
C ASN A 241 -4.52 -4.85 24.82
N GLU A 242 -4.37 -4.72 23.51
CA GLU A 242 -4.47 -5.84 22.56
C GLU A 242 -3.10 -6.49 22.27
N TYR A 243 -2.00 -5.75 22.45
CA TYR A 243 -0.66 -6.17 22.02
C TYR A 243 0.26 -6.62 23.17
N THR A 244 -0.08 -6.34 24.43
CA THR A 244 0.74 -6.71 25.61
C THR A 244 1.14 -8.19 25.60
N ASN A 245 0.16 -9.09 25.42
CA ASN A 245 0.43 -10.53 25.42
C ASN A 245 1.47 -10.89 24.37
N ILE A 246 1.32 -10.43 23.12
CA ILE A 246 2.26 -10.81 22.06
C ILE A 246 3.64 -10.19 22.27
N VAL A 247 3.70 -8.96 22.80
CA VAL A 247 4.96 -8.26 23.09
C VAL A 247 5.75 -9.00 24.15
N GLU A 248 5.11 -9.38 25.26
CA GLU A 248 5.76 -10.16 26.33
C GLU A 248 6.21 -11.54 25.84
N HIS A 249 5.39 -12.21 25.02
CA HIS A 249 5.75 -13.52 24.46
C HIS A 249 6.98 -13.46 23.54
N LEU A 250 7.23 -12.32 22.90
CA LEU A 250 8.40 -12.09 22.05
C LEU A 250 9.61 -11.56 22.82
N GLY A 251 9.50 -11.39 24.15
CA GLY A 251 10.55 -10.82 25.00
C GLY A 251 10.70 -9.31 24.86
N GLY A 252 9.68 -8.62 24.34
CA GLY A 252 9.61 -7.16 24.32
C GLY A 252 9.22 -6.59 25.69
N THR A 253 9.20 -5.26 25.77
CA THR A 253 8.90 -4.53 27.02
C THR A 253 7.54 -3.87 26.92
N VAL A 254 6.66 -4.12 27.89
CA VAL A 254 5.39 -3.39 28.02
C VAL A 254 5.54 -2.30 29.06
N VAL A 255 5.27 -1.06 28.65
CA VAL A 255 5.28 0.12 29.49
C VAL A 255 3.85 0.44 29.89
N HIS A 256 3.50 0.15 31.14
CA HIS A 256 2.17 0.47 31.67
C HIS A 256 2.09 1.92 32.12
N LEU A 257 1.29 2.70 31.41
CA LEU A 257 0.96 4.08 31.74
C LEU A 257 -0.33 4.10 32.56
N SER A 258 -0.20 4.45 33.84
CA SER A 258 -1.33 4.64 34.74
C SER A 258 -1.02 5.71 35.77
N SER A 259 -2.05 6.30 36.39
CA SER A 259 -1.88 7.29 37.45
C SER A 259 -1.09 6.79 38.67
N ASN A 260 -1.08 5.47 38.89
CA ASN A 260 -0.37 4.81 39.99
C ASN A 260 0.98 4.20 39.56
N SER A 261 1.32 4.24 38.28
CA SER A 261 2.59 3.71 37.78
C SER A 261 3.74 4.59 38.25
N SER A 262 4.88 3.97 38.56
CA SER A 262 6.13 4.70 38.74
C SER A 262 6.67 5.26 37.43
N THR A 263 6.16 4.78 36.29
CA THR A 263 6.61 5.19 34.97
C THR A 263 5.99 6.51 34.57
N LYS A 264 6.82 7.47 34.20
CA LYS A 264 6.41 8.83 33.82
C LYS A 264 7.10 9.24 32.53
N ILE A 265 6.38 10.02 31.73
CA ILE A 265 6.91 10.73 30.57
C ILE A 265 6.65 12.21 30.84
N ASN A 266 7.72 12.98 31.01
CA ASN A 266 7.61 14.41 31.27
C ASN A 266 7.18 15.14 30.00
N PRO A 267 5.98 15.77 29.95
CA PRO A 267 5.57 16.52 28.77
C PRO A 267 6.47 17.71 28.48
N LEU A 268 7.17 18.25 29.50
CA LEU A 268 8.05 19.42 29.38
C LEU A 268 9.47 19.09 28.90
N GLU A 269 9.83 17.81 28.80
CA GLU A 269 11.17 17.44 28.36
C GLU A 269 11.31 17.58 26.83
N VAL A 270 12.44 18.13 26.39
CA VAL A 270 12.78 18.29 24.97
C VAL A 270 13.64 17.11 24.56
N PHE A 271 13.16 16.30 23.62
CA PHE A 271 13.84 15.07 23.19
C PHE A 271 14.47 15.18 21.79
N SER A 272 14.19 16.23 21.02
CA SER A 272 14.75 16.43 19.68
C SER A 272 15.10 17.88 19.44
N GLU A 273 16.23 18.11 18.78
CA GLU A 273 16.71 19.42 18.33
C GLU A 273 16.34 19.70 16.86
N GLN A 274 15.69 18.76 16.18
CA GLN A 274 15.30 18.96 14.79
C GLN A 274 14.06 19.85 14.72
N VAL A 275 14.20 21.01 14.08
CA VAL A 275 13.09 21.88 13.70
C VAL A 275 12.60 21.44 12.31
N MET A 276 11.29 21.54 12.06
CA MET A 276 10.70 21.13 10.77
C MET A 276 11.22 21.93 9.55
N ASP A 277 11.84 23.09 9.78
CA ASP A 277 12.43 23.94 8.74
C ASP A 277 13.95 23.69 8.61
N GLU A 278 14.42 23.51 7.36
CA GLU A 278 15.82 23.28 6.96
C GLU A 278 16.74 24.52 7.16
N GLY A 279 16.76 25.08 8.38
CA GLY A 279 17.59 26.21 8.79
C GLY A 279 18.59 25.85 9.89
N PRO A 280 19.53 26.75 10.24
CA PRO A 280 20.39 26.56 11.40
C PRO A 280 19.51 26.44 12.66
N VAL A 281 19.68 25.34 13.39
CA VAL A 281 18.93 25.05 14.62
C VAL A 281 19.31 26.04 15.70
N ASP A 282 18.39 26.93 16.06
CA ASP A 282 18.47 27.78 17.24
C ASP A 282 17.71 27.09 18.38
N LEU A 283 18.35 26.92 19.55
CA LEU A 283 17.73 26.34 20.74
C LEU A 283 16.46 27.10 21.16
N ASP A 284 16.41 28.41 20.90
CA ASP A 284 15.22 29.22 21.18
C ASP A 284 14.05 28.88 20.24
N MET A 285 14.33 28.47 19.00
CA MET A 285 13.29 28.00 18.06
C MET A 285 12.74 26.64 18.49
N VAL A 286 13.61 25.68 18.83
CA VAL A 286 13.19 24.36 19.34
C VAL A 286 12.35 24.51 20.61
N LEU A 287 12.73 25.42 21.51
CA LEU A 287 11.96 25.69 22.72
C LEU A 287 10.59 26.31 22.42
N LYS A 288 10.51 27.24 21.46
CA LYS A 288 9.22 27.82 21.02
C LYS A 288 8.28 26.75 20.48
N ASP A 289 8.78 25.85 19.63
CA ASP A 289 7.98 24.75 19.09
C ASP A 289 7.55 23.79 20.20
N LYS A 290 8.43 23.49 21.16
CA LYS A 290 8.07 22.70 22.34
C LYS A 290 6.96 23.36 23.16
N ILE A 291 7.04 24.67 23.39
CA ILE A 291 6.02 25.43 24.12
C ILE A 291 4.68 25.38 23.37
N GLN A 292 4.68 25.50 22.04
CA GLN A 292 3.44 25.34 21.26
C GLN A 292 2.82 23.95 21.42
N ARG A 293 3.64 22.89 21.35
CA ARG A 293 3.18 21.50 21.59
C ARG A 293 2.63 21.32 23.01
N LEU A 294 3.26 21.94 24.01
CA LEU A 294 2.77 21.95 25.40
C LEU A 294 1.43 22.67 25.55
N LEU A 295 1.21 23.78 24.83
CA LEU A 295 -0.09 24.45 24.82
C LEU A 295 -1.17 23.56 24.21
N GLY A 296 -0.84 22.78 23.17
CA GLY A 296 -1.73 21.75 22.62
C GLY A 296 -2.04 20.65 23.64
N PHE A 297 -1.04 20.20 24.39
CA PHE A 297 -1.22 19.27 25.52
C PHE A 297 -2.13 19.86 26.61
N PHE A 298 -1.93 21.12 27.01
CA PHE A 298 -2.80 21.83 27.96
C PHE A 298 -4.23 22.00 27.46
N GLN A 299 -4.43 22.12 26.15
CA GLN A 299 -5.77 22.13 25.56
C GLN A 299 -6.47 20.77 25.64
N VAL A 300 -5.73 19.65 25.65
CA VAL A 300 -6.32 18.34 25.98
C VAL A 300 -6.84 18.32 27.42
N LEU A 301 -6.10 18.94 28.35
CA LEU A 301 -6.50 19.00 29.76
C LEU A 301 -7.67 19.96 30.00
N LYS A 302 -7.70 21.09 29.27
CA LYS A 302 -8.76 22.12 29.29
C LYS A 302 -9.17 22.46 27.85
N GLN A 303 -10.27 21.86 27.38
CA GLN A 303 -10.69 21.95 25.97
C GLN A 303 -11.01 23.37 25.50
N ASP A 304 -11.48 24.24 26.39
CA ASP A 304 -11.97 25.60 26.11
C ASP A 304 -10.94 26.70 26.40
N ILE A 305 -9.64 26.41 26.21
CA ILE A 305 -8.58 27.36 26.49
C ILE A 305 -8.60 28.55 25.51
N THR A 306 -8.72 29.77 26.02
CA THR A 306 -8.83 30.98 25.16
C THR A 306 -7.47 31.40 24.60
N GLN A 307 -7.45 32.20 23.52
CA GLN A 307 -6.19 32.75 22.99
C GLN A 307 -5.42 33.59 24.01
N VAL A 308 -6.14 34.28 24.90
CA VAL A 308 -5.54 35.07 25.98
C VAL A 308 -4.93 34.16 27.04
N GLU A 309 -5.63 33.10 27.45
CA GLU A 309 -5.07 32.06 28.33
C GLU A 309 -3.81 31.43 27.74
N LYS A 310 -3.84 31.03 26.46
CA LYS A 310 -2.67 30.48 25.75
C LYS A 310 -1.47 31.44 25.79
N ALA A 311 -1.69 32.74 25.56
CA ALA A 311 -0.62 33.74 25.59
C ALA A 311 -0.02 33.95 26.99
N ILE A 312 -0.84 33.86 28.04
CA ILE A 312 -0.35 33.93 29.43
C ILE A 312 0.43 32.67 29.77
N LEU A 313 -0.06 31.49 29.40
CA LEU A 313 0.62 30.22 29.64
C LEU A 313 1.94 30.10 28.87
N ASP A 314 2.02 30.60 27.63
CA ASP A 314 3.28 30.70 26.88
C ASP A 314 4.33 31.50 27.67
N ALA A 315 3.95 32.66 28.21
CA ALA A 315 4.85 33.49 29.00
C ALA A 315 5.30 32.80 30.30
N VAL A 316 4.40 32.09 30.98
CA VAL A 316 4.71 31.31 32.19
C VAL A 316 5.68 30.17 31.85
N LEU A 317 5.43 29.41 30.77
CA LEU A 317 6.31 28.32 30.35
C LEU A 317 7.72 28.82 30.02
N ARG A 318 7.85 29.96 29.33
CA ARG A 318 9.17 30.58 29.06
C ARG A 318 9.91 30.94 30.34
N GLU A 319 9.20 31.46 31.35
CA GLU A 319 9.80 31.73 32.67
C GLU A 319 10.27 30.46 33.36
N VAL A 320 9.44 29.41 33.38
CA VAL A 320 9.78 28.10 33.97
C VAL A 320 11.03 27.51 33.33
N TYR A 321 11.12 27.51 32.00
CA TYR A 321 12.31 27.01 31.30
C TYR A 321 13.56 27.88 31.52
N ARG A 322 13.39 29.21 31.60
CA ARG A 322 14.49 30.13 31.91
C ARG A 322 15.03 29.88 33.32
N ASP A 323 14.14 29.68 34.28
CA ASP A 323 14.48 29.48 35.69
C ASP A 323 15.12 28.10 35.91
N ALA A 324 14.67 27.08 35.16
CA ALA A 324 15.34 25.77 35.07
C ALA A 324 16.75 25.85 34.43
N GLY A 325 17.05 26.93 33.71
CA GLY A 325 18.36 27.19 33.14
C GLY A 325 18.73 26.30 31.94
N ILE A 326 17.74 25.67 31.29
CA ILE A 326 17.98 24.74 30.17
C ILE A 326 18.63 25.44 28.96
N LEU A 327 18.40 26.74 28.78
CA LEU A 327 18.99 27.54 27.69
C LEU A 327 20.47 27.89 27.92
N LYS A 328 21.05 27.52 29.06
CA LYS A 328 22.49 27.70 29.33
C LYS A 328 23.36 26.63 28.68
N TYR A 329 22.75 25.51 28.27
CA TYR A 329 23.43 24.42 27.61
C TYR A 329 23.64 24.73 26.13
N THR A 330 24.63 24.07 25.54
CA THR A 330 24.91 24.20 24.09
C THR A 330 24.02 23.27 23.25
N SER A 331 23.48 22.22 23.88
CA SER A 331 22.57 21.25 23.29
C SER A 331 21.59 20.72 24.35
N PHE A 332 20.34 20.51 23.96
CA PHE A 332 19.30 19.84 24.76
C PHE A 332 19.59 18.35 25.01
N LEU A 333 20.42 17.72 24.16
CA LEU A 333 20.83 16.31 24.30
C LEU A 333 21.80 16.08 25.46
N GLU A 334 22.52 17.12 25.89
CA GLU A 334 23.44 17.06 27.03
C GLU A 334 22.73 17.23 28.37
N ILE A 335 21.45 17.61 28.36
CA ILE A 335 20.68 17.91 29.55
C ILE A 335 20.12 16.60 30.12
N PRO A 336 20.44 16.25 31.39
CA PRO A 336 19.82 15.08 32.00
C PRO A 336 18.31 15.30 32.19
N SER A 337 17.50 14.25 32.04
CA SER A 337 16.04 14.32 32.22
C SER A 337 15.60 14.97 33.54
N THR A 338 16.44 14.88 34.59
CA THR A 338 16.21 15.50 35.91
C THR A 338 16.38 17.02 35.95
N ALA A 339 17.00 17.62 34.94
CA ALA A 339 17.19 19.07 34.85
C ALA A 339 16.06 19.78 34.10
N TYR A 340 15.19 19.04 33.41
CA TYR A 340 14.00 19.60 32.80
C TYR A 340 12.93 19.91 33.86
N PRO A 341 12.19 21.03 33.71
CA PRO A 341 11.08 21.34 34.60
C PRO A 341 9.97 20.31 34.49
N ILE A 342 9.15 20.19 35.53
CA ILE A 342 7.97 19.32 35.61
C ILE A 342 6.71 20.16 35.82
N LEU A 343 5.53 19.54 35.81
CA LEU A 343 4.26 20.25 36.02
C LEU A 343 4.18 20.96 37.38
N SER A 344 4.88 20.45 38.40
CA SER A 344 4.99 21.14 39.71
C SER A 344 5.61 22.54 39.57
N ASP A 345 6.66 22.68 38.75
CA ASP A 345 7.32 23.97 38.55
C ASP A 345 6.41 24.96 37.83
N VAL A 346 5.60 24.47 36.87
CA VAL A 346 4.59 25.29 36.19
C VAL A 346 3.49 25.73 37.16
N TYR A 347 3.02 24.82 38.01
CA TYR A 347 2.01 25.12 39.03
C TYR A 347 2.52 26.20 40.00
N GLU A 348 3.75 26.07 40.49
CA GLU A 348 4.36 27.08 41.36
C GLU A 348 4.56 28.43 40.66
N ALA A 349 4.94 28.42 39.37
CA ALA A 349 5.07 29.65 38.59
C ALA A 349 3.73 30.38 38.40
N ILE A 350 2.64 29.63 38.16
CA ILE A 350 1.28 30.19 38.11
C ILE A 350 0.86 30.74 39.49
N ALA A 351 1.17 30.02 40.57
CA ALA A 351 0.91 30.49 41.93
C ALA A 351 1.67 31.79 42.25
N ALA A 352 2.93 31.92 41.80
CA ALA A 352 3.71 33.13 41.94
C ALA A 352 3.14 34.31 41.12
N LEU A 353 2.52 34.03 39.97
CA LEU A 353 1.85 35.05 39.15
C LEU A 353 0.72 35.75 39.92
N LYS A 354 0.01 35.02 40.80
CA LYS A 354 -1.04 35.59 41.68
C LYS A 354 -0.55 36.79 42.49
N ALA A 355 0.69 36.75 42.95
CA ALA A 355 1.29 37.82 43.75
C ALA A 355 1.89 38.95 42.90
N ARG A 356 2.35 38.65 41.68
CA ARG A 356 3.03 39.61 40.79
C ARG A 356 2.06 40.38 39.88
N ASP A 357 1.04 39.70 39.36
CA ASP A 357 0.06 40.22 38.40
C ASP A 357 -1.29 39.50 38.58
N ALA A 358 -2.08 40.01 39.53
CA ALA A 358 -3.37 39.42 39.89
C ALA A 358 -4.38 39.40 38.72
N ASP A 359 -4.30 40.38 37.81
CA ASP A 359 -5.20 40.47 36.65
C ASP A 359 -4.90 39.37 35.63
N ARG A 360 -3.63 39.06 35.38
CA ARG A 360 -3.25 37.91 34.53
C ARG A 360 -3.60 36.59 35.19
N TYR A 361 -3.34 36.45 36.49
CA TYR A 361 -3.70 35.24 37.24
C TYR A 361 -5.20 34.96 37.16
N ALA A 362 -6.05 35.98 37.35
CA ALA A 362 -7.50 35.83 37.29
C ALA A 362 -8.02 35.27 35.94
N ARG A 363 -7.25 35.43 34.85
CA ARG A 363 -7.59 34.90 33.52
C ARG A 363 -7.22 33.43 33.32
N ILE A 364 -6.35 32.87 34.15
CA ILE A 364 -5.90 31.46 34.07
C ILE A 364 -6.15 30.70 35.39
N GLU A 365 -6.94 31.28 36.29
CA GLU A 365 -7.19 30.72 37.64
C GLU A 365 -7.89 29.36 37.55
N ASP A 366 -8.83 29.20 36.61
CA ASP A 366 -9.50 27.94 36.31
C ASP A 366 -8.51 26.86 35.85
N PHE A 367 -7.59 27.21 34.96
CA PHE A 367 -6.51 26.31 34.54
C PHE A 367 -5.60 25.92 35.71
N HIS A 368 -5.30 26.85 36.62
CA HIS A 368 -4.51 26.56 37.81
C HIS A 368 -5.16 25.48 38.69
N TYR A 369 -6.48 25.53 38.89
CA TYR A 369 -7.22 24.49 39.63
C TYR A 369 -7.25 23.15 38.87
N ILE A 370 -7.36 23.16 37.54
CA ILE A 370 -7.28 21.93 36.75
C ILE A 370 -5.89 21.30 36.91
N LEU A 371 -4.83 22.10 36.80
CA LEU A 371 -3.45 21.67 36.92
C LEU A 371 -3.13 21.09 38.32
N GLU A 372 -3.75 21.61 39.38
CA GLU A 372 -3.62 21.08 40.75
C GLU A 372 -3.93 19.57 40.82
N SER A 373 -4.92 19.09 40.07
CA SER A 373 -5.29 17.67 40.01
C SER A 373 -4.18 16.78 39.42
N TYR A 374 -3.39 17.33 38.50
CA TYR A 374 -2.27 16.65 37.85
C TYR A 374 -0.95 16.76 38.63
N VAL A 375 -0.86 17.69 39.58
CA VAL A 375 0.34 17.93 40.39
C VAL A 375 0.21 17.30 41.78
N ASN A 376 -0.84 17.68 42.52
CA ASN A 376 -1.09 17.28 43.91
C ASN A 376 -2.30 16.33 44.07
N GLY A 377 -3.06 16.11 43.00
CA GLY A 377 -4.26 15.28 43.00
C GLY A 377 -4.01 13.82 42.61
N SER A 378 -5.02 13.20 42.02
CA SER A 378 -5.01 11.77 41.65
C SER A 378 -4.44 11.49 40.26
N LYS A 379 -4.11 12.53 39.47
CA LYS A 379 -3.74 12.40 38.04
C LYS A 379 -2.25 12.70 37.79
N THR A 380 -1.37 12.21 38.67
CA THR A 380 0.06 12.59 38.69
C THR A 380 0.95 11.91 37.64
N ILE A 381 0.36 11.29 36.62
CA ILE A 381 1.08 10.52 35.59
C ILE A 381 2.07 11.38 34.79
N PHE A 382 1.79 12.68 34.65
CA PHE A 382 2.61 13.64 33.90
C PHE A 382 3.58 14.44 34.78
N ASN A 383 3.45 14.37 36.11
CA ASN A 383 4.23 15.18 37.03
C ASN A 383 5.45 14.41 37.55
N GLY A 384 6.56 14.48 36.82
CA GLY A 384 7.84 13.87 37.20
C GLY A 384 8.77 13.75 35.99
N HIS A 385 10.02 13.37 36.23
CA HIS A 385 11.00 13.19 35.16
C HIS A 385 10.78 11.90 34.38
N THR A 386 11.13 11.91 33.10
CA THR A 386 11.02 10.74 32.24
C THR A 386 11.94 9.63 32.73
N ASN A 387 11.42 8.41 32.83
CA ASN A 387 12.16 7.26 33.34
C ASN A 387 11.94 5.98 32.52
N ILE A 388 11.62 6.15 31.23
CA ILE A 388 11.38 5.04 30.30
C ILE A 388 12.68 4.55 29.70
N ASN A 389 12.85 3.22 29.68
CA ASN A 389 13.97 2.58 29.02
C ASN A 389 13.57 2.11 27.60
N LEU A 390 14.14 2.75 26.57
CA LEU A 390 13.91 2.43 25.15
C LEU A 390 14.93 1.43 24.55
N GLN A 391 15.68 0.69 25.37
CA GLN A 391 16.70 -0.26 24.90
C GLN A 391 16.13 -1.53 24.25
N SER A 392 14.84 -1.84 24.47
CA SER A 392 14.20 -2.99 23.82
C SER A 392 13.95 -2.70 22.33
N ASP A 393 14.01 -3.74 21.49
CA ASP A 393 13.67 -3.64 20.07
C ASP A 393 12.15 -3.71 19.82
N LEU A 394 11.37 -4.14 20.82
CA LEU A 394 9.91 -4.18 20.76
C LEU A 394 9.34 -3.60 22.05
N LEU A 395 8.65 -2.46 21.96
CA LEU A 395 7.95 -1.87 23.09
C LEU A 395 6.49 -1.59 22.77
N SER A 396 5.63 -1.82 23.77
CA SER A 396 4.23 -1.40 23.75
C SER A 396 3.93 -0.49 24.92
N PHE A 397 3.24 0.61 24.66
CA PHE A 397 2.75 1.56 25.64
C PHE A 397 1.28 1.27 25.89
N ASP A 398 0.99 0.64 27.04
CA ASP A 398 -0.36 0.26 27.45
C ASP A 398 -1.04 1.42 28.20
N LEU A 399 -2.12 1.94 27.62
CA LEU A 399 -2.92 3.03 28.21
C LEU A 399 -4.29 2.57 28.72
N LYS A 400 -4.59 1.26 28.76
CA LYS A 400 -5.91 0.73 29.14
C LYS A 400 -6.33 1.13 30.55
N SER A 401 -5.37 1.24 31.47
CA SER A 401 -5.64 1.67 32.84
C SER A 401 -6.25 3.07 32.93
N LEU A 402 -6.09 3.89 31.88
CA LEU A 402 -6.61 5.26 31.79
C LEU A 402 -7.97 5.33 31.08
N GLN A 403 -8.53 4.22 30.59
CA GLN A 403 -9.76 4.20 29.80
C GLN A 403 -10.98 4.83 30.52
N ASN A 404 -11.01 4.77 31.86
CA ASN A 404 -12.08 5.39 32.66
C ASN A 404 -11.91 6.91 32.83
N GLU A 405 -10.77 7.47 32.40
CA GLU A 405 -10.42 8.88 32.50
C GLU A 405 -10.06 9.42 31.10
N ALA A 406 -11.09 9.62 30.25
CA ALA A 406 -10.91 9.95 28.84
C ALA A 406 -9.94 11.13 28.59
N ASP A 407 -10.03 12.19 29.39
CA ASP A 407 -9.15 13.37 29.26
C ASP A 407 -7.67 13.01 29.52
N VAL A 408 -7.42 12.16 30.53
CA VAL A 408 -6.07 11.70 30.90
C VAL A 408 -5.55 10.71 29.87
N GLN A 409 -6.41 9.83 29.36
CA GLN A 409 -6.06 8.89 28.29
C GLN A 409 -5.65 9.64 27.02
N GLY A 410 -6.43 10.62 26.58
CA GLY A 410 -6.09 11.44 25.42
C GLY A 410 -4.79 12.21 25.60
N ALA A 411 -4.57 12.79 26.79
CA ALA A 411 -3.34 13.50 27.12
C ALA A 411 -2.12 12.56 27.14
N ALA A 412 -2.28 11.36 27.71
CA ALA A 412 -1.22 10.35 27.76
C ALA A 412 -0.89 9.80 26.38
N TYR A 413 -1.91 9.63 25.53
CA TYR A 413 -1.73 9.23 24.14
C TYR A 413 -0.92 10.28 23.36
N LEU A 414 -1.32 11.55 23.44
CA LEU A 414 -0.61 12.66 22.78
C LEU A 414 0.83 12.81 23.28
N ASN A 415 1.03 12.70 24.60
CA ASN A 415 2.35 12.80 25.22
C ASN A 415 3.25 11.64 24.78
N THR A 416 2.73 10.41 24.75
CA THR A 416 3.46 9.22 24.30
C THR A 416 3.80 9.32 22.82
N PHE A 417 2.86 9.76 21.98
CA PHE A 417 3.10 9.98 20.56
C PHE A 417 4.20 11.02 20.33
N SER A 418 4.12 12.17 21.01
CA SER A 418 5.13 13.24 20.91
C SER A 418 6.50 12.77 21.38
N TYR A 419 6.56 12.03 22.48
CA TYR A 419 7.79 11.43 23.00
C TYR A 419 8.43 10.47 21.99
N LEU A 420 7.66 9.54 21.42
CA LEU A 420 8.16 8.59 20.44
C LEU A 420 8.55 9.27 19.13
N TRP A 421 7.79 10.27 18.69
CA TRP A 421 8.12 11.07 17.51
C TRP A 421 9.48 11.76 17.64
N ASP A 422 9.72 12.42 18.77
CA ASP A 422 10.99 13.10 19.03
C ASP A 422 12.16 12.10 19.07
N ASN A 423 11.99 10.95 19.75
CA ASN A 423 13.02 9.90 19.79
C ASN A 423 13.33 9.32 18.39
N ILE A 424 12.32 9.13 17.55
CA ILE A 424 12.50 8.59 16.19
C ILE A 424 13.17 9.62 15.27
N THR A 425 12.80 10.89 15.40
CA THR A 425 13.38 11.97 14.56
C THR A 425 14.81 12.28 14.96
N GLU A 426 15.16 12.19 16.24
CA GLU A 426 16.54 12.34 16.73
C GLU A 426 17.48 11.31 16.08
N ASN A 427 17.10 10.02 16.08
CA ASN A 427 17.92 8.95 15.51
C ASN A 427 17.37 8.42 14.17
N THR A 428 17.72 9.13 13.09
CA THR A 428 17.36 8.72 11.71
C THR A 428 18.17 7.56 11.15
N SER A 429 19.20 7.08 11.88
CA SER A 429 20.06 5.98 11.42
C SER A 429 19.45 4.61 11.68
N GLU A 430 18.57 4.50 12.68
CA GLU A 430 17.85 3.28 13.00
C GLU A 430 16.54 3.18 12.20
N ASN A 431 16.24 1.98 11.72
CA ASN A 431 14.95 1.72 11.09
C ASN A 431 13.93 1.42 12.18
N VAL A 432 13.07 2.40 12.47
CA VAL A 432 12.03 2.30 13.50
C VAL A 432 10.64 2.30 12.86
N LYS A 433 9.74 1.47 13.38
CA LYS A 433 8.32 1.46 13.01
C LYS A 433 7.46 1.80 14.21
N LEU A 434 6.69 2.88 14.07
CA LEU A 434 5.69 3.29 15.04
C LEU A 434 4.31 2.78 14.60
N PHE A 435 3.69 1.95 15.43
CA PHE A 435 2.32 1.50 15.29
C PHE A 435 1.45 2.25 16.28
N VAL A 436 0.39 2.88 15.77
CA VAL A 436 -0.48 3.76 16.54
C VAL A 436 -1.90 3.22 16.40
N ASP A 437 -2.37 2.50 17.42
CA ASP A 437 -3.73 1.93 17.38
C ASP A 437 -4.77 2.94 17.89
N GLU A 438 -5.97 2.87 17.32
CA GLU A 438 -7.04 3.83 17.53
C GLU A 438 -6.58 5.31 17.37
N PHE A 439 -5.87 5.58 16.27
CA PHE A 439 -5.37 6.93 15.91
C PHE A 439 -6.45 8.03 15.95
N HIS A 440 -7.72 7.65 15.81
CA HIS A 440 -8.84 8.59 15.88
C HIS A 440 -8.88 9.35 17.22
N PHE A 441 -8.31 8.83 18.31
CA PHE A 441 -8.17 9.57 19.58
C PHE A 441 -7.35 10.85 19.44
N LEU A 442 -6.30 10.85 18.61
CA LEU A 442 -5.52 12.08 18.33
C LEU A 442 -6.33 13.08 17.51
N THR A 443 -7.17 12.60 16.59
CA THR A 443 -7.95 13.48 15.71
C THR A 443 -9.06 14.26 16.42
N GLN A 444 -9.38 13.91 17.67
CA GLN A 444 -10.37 14.63 18.47
C GLN A 444 -9.86 16.01 18.95
N ASN A 445 -8.54 16.21 19.03
CA ASN A 445 -7.95 17.50 19.37
C ASN A 445 -7.48 18.22 18.09
N PRO A 446 -7.97 19.43 17.77
CA PRO A 446 -7.58 20.18 16.58
C PRO A 446 -6.07 20.40 16.44
N ASP A 447 -5.37 20.67 17.55
CA ASP A 447 -3.92 20.94 17.55
C ASP A 447 -3.12 19.64 17.34
N ALA A 448 -3.64 18.50 17.83
CA ALA A 448 -3.06 17.17 17.57
C ALA A 448 -3.37 16.64 16.16
N ALA A 449 -4.48 17.08 15.55
CA ALA A 449 -4.83 16.74 14.17
C ALA A 449 -4.02 17.55 13.14
N SER A 450 -3.52 18.73 13.51
CA SER A 450 -2.63 19.56 12.69
C SER A 450 -1.14 19.21 12.80
N PHE A 451 -0.81 18.24 13.65
CA PHE A 451 0.55 17.83 13.98
C PHE A 451 1.28 17.14 12.80
#